data_AF-A0AAV8Y8X4-F1
#
_entry.id   AF-A0AAV8Y8X4-F1
#
_cell.length_a   1.000
_cell.length_b   1.000
_cell.length_c   1.000
_cell.angle_alpha   90.00
_cell.angle_beta   90.00
_cell.angle_gamma   90.00
#
_symmetry.space_group_name_H-M   'P 1'
#
loop_
_entity.id
_entity.type
_entity.pdbx_description
1 polymer ?
#
loop_
_entity_poly.entity_id
_entity_poly.type
_entity_poly.pdbx_seq_one_letter_code
_entity_poly.pdbx_strand_id
1 'polypeptide(L)'
;MQNQKYGMFHNFCRISATDFEKLLSMIEPDIMKSDTNYRLAIPPAERLAVTLRFLATGNSYHSLMYTFKISRKCISNFIPEVCDAIIKALKDNVKKVARKSASVFQDTRKTFAEFFKNEGKISWQEQYE
;
A
#
# COMPACT_ATOMS: atom_id res chain seq x y z
N MET A 1 -15.43 -19.39 -13.09
CA MET A 1 -14.91 -19.69 -11.74
C MET A 1 -13.46 -19.24 -11.50
N GLN A 2 -12.56 -19.22 -12.49
CA GLN A 2 -11.19 -18.70 -12.34
C GLN A 2 -11.16 -17.18 -11.99
N ASN A 3 -11.97 -16.37 -12.68
CA ASN A 3 -11.95 -14.90 -12.55
C ASN A 3 -12.31 -14.36 -11.15
N GLN A 4 -13.12 -15.09 -10.37
CA GLN A 4 -13.56 -14.65 -9.05
C GLN A 4 -12.47 -14.79 -7.97
N LYS A 5 -11.58 -15.79 -8.10
CA LYS A 5 -10.44 -15.98 -7.19
C LYS A 5 -9.41 -14.85 -7.33
N TYR A 6 -9.14 -14.40 -8.57
CA TYR A 6 -8.21 -13.30 -8.84
C TYR A 6 -8.73 -11.96 -8.30
N GLY A 7 -10.04 -11.69 -8.44
CA GLY A 7 -10.66 -10.47 -7.90
C GLY A 7 -10.60 -10.40 -6.37
N MET A 8 -10.83 -11.52 -5.68
CA MET A 8 -10.76 -11.56 -4.20
C MET A 8 -9.35 -11.29 -3.69
N PHE A 9 -8.32 -11.89 -4.30
CA PHE A 9 -6.92 -11.67 -3.92
C PHE A 9 -6.52 -10.20 -4.17
N HIS A 10 -6.84 -9.66 -5.34
CA HIS A 10 -6.57 -8.26 -5.65
C HIS A 10 -7.26 -7.30 -4.67
N ASN A 11 -8.51 -7.57 -4.29
CA ASN A 11 -9.20 -6.78 -3.27
C ASN A 11 -8.59 -6.95 -1.87
N PHE A 12 -7.95 -8.09 -1.61
CA PHE A 12 -7.30 -8.37 -0.34
C PHE A 12 -5.95 -7.64 -0.22
N CYS A 13 -5.08 -7.80 -1.21
CA CYS A 13 -3.69 -7.31 -1.18
C CYS A 13 -3.49 -5.97 -1.93
N ARG A 14 -4.50 -5.48 -2.67
CA ARG A 14 -4.43 -4.31 -3.57
C ARG A 14 -3.37 -4.41 -4.66
N ILE A 15 -2.93 -5.63 -4.98
CA ILE A 15 -2.03 -5.95 -6.08
C ILE A 15 -2.47 -7.26 -6.74
N SER A 16 -2.07 -7.48 -7.99
CA SER A 16 -2.34 -8.73 -8.70
C SER A 16 -1.56 -9.90 -8.07
N ALA A 17 -2.03 -11.13 -8.26
CA ALA A 17 -1.31 -12.32 -7.79
C ALA A 17 0.09 -12.43 -8.42
N THR A 18 0.21 -12.07 -9.70
CA THR A 18 1.47 -12.05 -10.43
C THR A 18 2.45 -11.02 -9.87
N ASP A 19 1.98 -9.84 -9.48
CA ASP A 19 2.84 -8.81 -8.90
C ASP A 19 3.22 -9.15 -7.46
N PHE A 20 2.33 -9.85 -6.74
CA PHE A 20 2.65 -10.39 -5.43
C PHE A 20 3.80 -11.39 -5.49
N GLU A 21 3.76 -12.36 -6.42
CA GLU A 21 4.83 -13.33 -6.59
C GLU A 21 6.16 -12.68 -7.00
N LYS A 22 6.11 -11.70 -7.91
CA LYS A 22 7.30 -10.91 -8.29
C LYS A 22 7.86 -10.14 -7.10
N LEU A 23 7.01 -9.48 -6.33
CA LEU A 23 7.47 -8.73 -5.15
C LEU A 23 8.05 -9.67 -4.10
N LEU A 24 7.40 -10.81 -3.88
CA LEU A 24 7.85 -11.83 -2.95
C LEU A 24 9.26 -12.31 -3.29
N SER A 25 9.53 -12.67 -4.55
CA SER A 25 10.87 -13.15 -4.94
C SER A 25 11.96 -12.10 -4.77
N MET A 26 11.62 -10.80 -4.87
CA MET A 26 12.56 -9.71 -4.64
C MET A 26 12.92 -9.51 -3.16
N ILE A 27 11.96 -9.69 -2.25
CA ILE A 27 12.14 -9.38 -0.82
C ILE A 27 12.41 -10.61 0.04
N GLU A 28 12.07 -11.81 -0.44
CA GLU A 28 12.25 -13.09 0.26
C GLU A 28 13.61 -13.25 0.95
N PRO A 29 14.76 -12.96 0.31
CA PRO A 29 16.06 -13.08 0.98
C PRO A 29 16.22 -12.16 2.21
N ASP A 30 15.51 -11.02 2.26
CA ASP A 30 15.60 -10.06 3.36
C ASP A 30 14.61 -10.39 4.50
N ILE A 31 13.51 -11.09 4.21
CA ILE A 31 12.43 -11.37 5.19
C ILE A 31 12.32 -12.82 5.62
N MET A 32 13.09 -13.74 5.03
CA MET A 32 13.12 -15.14 5.43
C MET A 32 13.70 -15.29 6.84
N LYS A 33 13.12 -16.18 7.64
CA LYS A 33 13.60 -16.57 8.97
C LYS A 33 13.71 -18.09 9.03
N SER A 34 14.65 -18.56 9.82
CA SER A 34 14.85 -19.99 10.05
C SER A 34 13.88 -20.52 11.10
N ASP A 35 13.50 -21.78 10.94
CA ASP A 35 12.77 -22.50 11.96
C ASP A 35 13.62 -22.67 13.23
N THR A 36 12.94 -22.77 14.37
CA THR A 36 13.56 -23.04 15.66
C THR A 36 12.99 -24.32 16.25
N ASN A 37 13.70 -24.92 17.22
CA ASN A 37 13.24 -26.12 17.92
C ASN A 37 11.86 -25.97 18.60
N TYR A 38 11.44 -24.73 18.89
CA TYR A 38 10.19 -24.45 19.59
C TYR A 38 9.07 -23.96 18.67
N ARG A 39 9.40 -23.37 17.52
CA ARG A 39 8.41 -22.78 16.62
C ARG A 39 8.92 -22.70 15.18
N LEU A 40 8.02 -23.01 14.25
CA LEU A 40 8.18 -22.73 12.83
C LEU A 40 8.15 -21.22 12.57
N ALA A 41 9.00 -20.79 11.65
CA ALA A 41 9.01 -19.44 11.14
C ALA A 41 7.74 -19.16 10.34
N ILE A 42 7.27 -17.91 10.39
CA ILE A 42 6.16 -17.49 9.53
C ILE A 42 6.72 -17.36 8.10
N PRO A 43 6.13 -18.04 7.11
CA PRO A 43 6.64 -18.00 5.74
C PRO A 43 6.73 -16.56 5.18
N PRO A 44 7.73 -16.25 4.34
CA PRO A 44 7.86 -14.95 3.67
C PRO A 44 6.57 -14.47 2.99
N ALA A 45 5.88 -15.37 2.28
CA ALA A 45 4.62 -15.08 1.60
C ALA A 45 3.53 -14.61 2.59
N GLU A 46 3.41 -15.25 3.75
CA GLU A 46 2.41 -14.87 4.74
C GLU A 46 2.76 -13.53 5.42
N ARG A 47 4.05 -13.31 5.73
CA ARG A 47 4.53 -12.02 6.24
C ARG A 47 4.24 -10.88 5.25
N LEU A 48 4.45 -11.11 3.96
CA LEU A 48 4.13 -10.15 2.90
C LEU A 48 2.61 -9.90 2.80
N ALA A 49 1.79 -10.96 2.81
CA ALA A 49 0.33 -10.84 2.72
C ALA A 49 -0.27 -10.04 3.90
N VAL A 50 0.22 -10.29 5.12
CA VAL A 50 -0.20 -9.51 6.32
C VAL A 50 0.17 -8.04 6.16
N THR A 51 1.39 -7.77 5.68
CA THR A 51 1.91 -6.40 5.52
C THR A 51 1.14 -5.65 4.43
N LEU A 52 0.91 -6.26 3.27
CA LEU A 52 0.10 -5.65 2.22
C LEU A 52 -1.33 -5.41 2.67
N ARG A 53 -1.93 -6.34 3.41
CA ARG A 53 -3.26 -6.13 3.99
C ARG A 53 -3.28 -4.94 4.95
N PHE A 54 -2.26 -4.82 5.82
CA PHE A 54 -2.11 -3.67 6.71
C PHE A 54 -2.03 -2.35 5.93
N LEU A 55 -1.20 -2.29 4.89
CA LEU A 55 -1.05 -1.09 4.04
C LEU A 55 -2.32 -0.78 3.25
N ALA A 56 -3.05 -1.81 2.81
CA ALA A 56 -4.26 -1.67 2.01
C ALA A 56 -5.47 -1.14 2.80
N THR A 57 -5.57 -1.43 4.10
CA THR A 57 -6.76 -1.11 4.90
C THR A 57 -6.49 -0.17 6.07
N GLY A 58 -5.24 -0.07 6.55
CA GLY A 58 -4.91 0.67 7.77
C GLY A 58 -5.44 0.02 9.05
N ASN A 59 -5.82 -1.26 9.02
CA ASN A 59 -6.34 -1.97 10.19
C ASN A 59 -5.31 -2.02 11.34
N SER A 60 -5.80 -2.02 12.57
CA SER A 60 -4.93 -2.21 13.73
C SER A 60 -4.29 -3.61 13.74
N TYR A 61 -3.13 -3.74 14.39
CA TYR A 61 -2.49 -5.04 14.60
C TYR A 61 -3.38 -6.02 15.36
N HIS A 62 -4.32 -5.54 16.17
CA HIS A 62 -5.29 -6.39 16.86
C HIS A 62 -6.29 -7.04 15.90
N SER A 63 -6.80 -6.27 14.95
CA SER A 63 -7.69 -6.81 13.91
C SER A 63 -6.96 -7.86 13.07
N LEU A 64 -5.72 -7.58 12.66
CA LEU A 64 -4.90 -8.52 11.88
C LEU A 64 -4.56 -9.80 12.66
N MET A 65 -4.36 -9.71 13.97
CA MET A 65 -4.13 -10.88 14.81
C MET A 65 -5.26 -11.91 14.69
N TYR A 66 -6.52 -11.45 14.69
CA TYR A 66 -7.66 -12.36 14.53
C TYR A 66 -7.77 -12.92 13.11
N THR A 67 -7.49 -12.11 12.09
CA THR A 67 -7.55 -12.54 10.70
C THR A 67 -6.50 -13.59 10.35
N PHE A 68 -5.25 -13.37 10.77
CA PHE A 68 -4.12 -14.22 10.40
C PHE A 68 -3.70 -15.19 11.51
N LYS A 69 -4.31 -15.11 12.69
CA LYS A 69 -3.97 -15.94 13.86
C LYS A 69 -2.51 -15.80 14.29
N ILE A 70 -1.90 -14.63 14.04
CA ILE A 70 -0.54 -14.30 14.45
C ILE A 70 -0.60 -13.25 15.56
N SER A 71 0.13 -13.47 16.66
CA SER A 71 0.14 -12.54 17.80
C SER A 71 0.48 -11.09 17.39
N ARG A 72 -0.18 -10.11 18.02
CA ARG A 72 0.08 -8.67 17.78
C ARG A 72 1.57 -8.32 17.86
N LYS A 73 2.29 -8.90 18.84
CA LYS A 73 3.71 -8.65 19.05
C LYS A 73 4.56 -9.13 17.86
N CYS A 74 4.22 -10.27 17.28
CA CYS A 74 4.91 -10.77 16.11
C CYS A 74 4.63 -9.88 14.89
N ILE A 75 3.36 -9.52 14.66
CA ILE A 75 2.94 -8.60 13.59
C ILE A 75 3.67 -7.25 13.70
N SER A 76 3.71 -6.65 14.89
CA SER A 76 4.38 -5.35 15.11
C SER A 76 5.88 -5.39 14.84
N ASN A 77 6.51 -6.55 15.03
CA ASN A 77 7.93 -6.70 14.78
C ASN A 77 8.23 -6.85 13.29
N PHE A 78 7.48 -7.70 12.57
CA PHE A 78 7.84 -8.01 11.19
C PHE A 78 7.30 -7.03 10.16
N ILE A 79 6.21 -6.31 10.42
CA ILE A 79 5.66 -5.35 9.43
C ILE A 79 6.71 -4.29 9.04
N PRO A 80 7.42 -3.64 9.99
CA PRO A 80 8.51 -2.73 9.65
C PRO A 80 9.62 -3.41 8.82
N GLU A 81 10.06 -4.62 9.21
CA GLU A 81 11.08 -5.37 8.45
C GLU A 81 10.66 -5.60 6.99
N VAL A 82 9.39 -5.95 6.77
CA VAL A 82 8.85 -6.17 5.42
C VAL A 82 8.71 -4.85 4.65
N CYS A 83 8.29 -3.77 5.30
CA CYS A 83 8.24 -2.44 4.69
C CYS A 83 9.63 -1.98 4.22
N ASP A 84 10.65 -2.15 5.05
CA ASP A 84 12.03 -1.80 4.70
C ASP A 84 12.53 -2.62 3.51
N ALA A 85 12.24 -3.93 3.48
CA ALA A 85 12.56 -4.79 2.35
C ALA A 85 11.85 -4.35 1.06
N ILE A 86 10.56 -3.98 1.13
CA ILE A 86 9.81 -3.47 -0.02
C ILE A 86 10.42 -2.16 -0.53
N ILE A 87 10.75 -1.22 0.36
CA ILE A 87 11.37 0.06 -0.01
C ILE A 87 12.71 -0.17 -0.69
N LYS A 88 13.53 -1.08 -0.16
CA LYS A 88 14.82 -1.45 -0.74
C LYS A 88 14.64 -2.07 -2.13
N ALA A 89 13.72 -3.02 -2.27
CA ALA A 89 13.46 -3.73 -3.52
C ALA A 89 12.89 -2.84 -4.63
N LEU A 90 12.04 -1.87 -4.27
CA LEU A 90 11.37 -0.99 -5.24
C LEU A 90 12.04 0.37 -5.42
N LYS A 91 13.15 0.64 -4.72
CA LYS A 91 13.82 1.95 -4.69
C LYS A 91 14.06 2.56 -6.07
N ASP A 92 14.47 1.74 -7.03
CA ASP A 92 14.81 2.18 -8.39
C ASP A 92 13.58 2.30 -9.31
N ASN A 93 12.46 1.70 -8.92
CA ASN A 93 11.19 1.75 -9.64
C ASN A 93 10.34 2.96 -9.24
N VAL A 94 10.67 3.64 -8.13
CA VAL A 94 9.90 4.79 -7.63
C VAL A 94 10.47 6.10 -8.18
N LYS A 95 9.68 6.78 -9.02
CA LYS A 95 9.99 8.15 -9.47
C LYS A 95 9.83 9.12 -8.30
N LYS A 96 10.95 9.60 -7.76
CA LYS A 96 10.94 10.71 -6.79
C LYS A 96 10.55 11.98 -7.51
N VAL A 97 9.33 12.47 -7.27
CA VAL A 97 8.92 13.80 -7.72
C VAL A 97 9.45 14.80 -6.70
N ALA A 98 10.23 15.78 -7.17
CA ALA A 98 10.68 16.86 -6.31
C ALA A 98 9.48 17.61 -5.74
N ARG A 99 9.52 17.93 -4.45
CA ARG A 99 8.49 18.76 -3.83
C ARG A 99 8.49 20.11 -4.53
N LYS A 100 7.39 20.42 -5.23
CA LYS A 100 7.20 21.74 -5.84
C LYS A 100 7.17 22.80 -4.73
N SER A 101 7.68 24.00 -5.01
CA SER A 101 7.63 25.10 -4.06
C SER A 101 6.18 25.47 -3.74
N ALA A 102 5.97 26.09 -2.57
CA ALA A 102 4.66 26.56 -2.14
C ALA A 102 4.01 27.52 -3.16
N SER A 103 4.83 28.31 -3.87
CA SER A 103 4.35 29.22 -4.94
C SER A 103 3.62 28.47 -6.04
N VAL A 104 4.13 27.33 -6.50
CA VAL A 104 3.51 26.56 -7.58
C VAL A 104 2.11 26.06 -7.20
N PHE A 105 1.88 25.73 -5.92
CA PHE A 105 0.55 25.34 -5.45
C PHE A 105 -0.41 26.52 -5.40
N GLN A 106 0.08 27.70 -5.03
CA GLN A 106 -0.73 28.93 -5.04
C GLN A 106 -1.10 29.32 -6.47
N ASP A 107 -0.15 29.24 -7.40
CA ASP A 107 -0.37 29.53 -8.82
C ASP A 107 -1.37 28.54 -9.41
N THR A 108 -1.20 27.24 -9.14
CA THR A 108 -2.16 26.20 -9.58
C THR A 108 -3.56 26.48 -9.03
N ARG A 109 -3.69 26.84 -7.74
CA ARG A 109 -4.99 27.21 -7.15
C ARG A 109 -5.63 28.41 -7.84
N LYS A 110 -4.84 29.46 -8.14
CA LYS A 110 -5.33 30.65 -8.86
C LYS A 110 -5.80 30.30 -10.26
N THR A 111 -5.00 29.55 -11.02
CA THR A 111 -5.35 29.11 -12.38
C THR A 111 -6.65 28.32 -12.41
N PHE A 112 -6.84 27.37 -11.47
CA PHE A 112 -8.11 26.65 -11.36
C PHE A 112 -9.28 27.57 -10.99
N ALA A 113 -9.08 28.51 -10.05
CA ALA A 113 -10.13 29.45 -9.67
C ALA A 113 -10.54 30.36 -10.85
N GLU A 114 -9.60 30.78 -11.69
CA GLU A 114 -9.86 31.56 -12.91
C GLU A 114 -10.57 30.73 -13.98
N PHE A 115 -10.15 29.49 -14.18
CA PHE A 115 -10.82 28.57 -15.11
C PHE A 115 -12.30 28.39 -14.79
N PHE A 116 -12.64 28.14 -13.52
CA PHE A 116 -14.04 27.97 -13.10
C PHE A 116 -14.87 29.26 -13.12
N LYS A 117 -14.23 30.44 -13.15
CA LYS A 117 -14.92 31.72 -13.33
C LYS A 117 -15.27 32.00 -14.78
N ASN A 118 -14.40 31.60 -15.71
CA ASN A 118 -14.46 32.01 -17.11
C ASN A 118 -14.98 30.90 -18.04
N GLU A 119 -14.38 29.72 -17.98
CA GLU A 119 -14.59 28.64 -18.96
C GLU A 119 -15.39 27.47 -18.38
N GLY A 120 -15.14 27.12 -17.12
CA GLY A 120 -15.75 25.98 -16.43
C GLY A 120 -17.01 26.32 -15.65
N LYS A 121 -17.69 27.43 -15.98
CA LYS A 121 -18.90 27.87 -15.27
C LYS A 121 -19.99 26.80 -15.38
N ILE A 122 -20.39 26.25 -14.23
CA ILE A 122 -21.44 25.22 -14.14
C ILE A 122 -22.76 25.94 -13.95
N SER A 123 -23.82 25.49 -14.63
CA SER A 123 -25.14 26.15 -14.66
C SER A 123 -25.75 26.46 -13.28
N TRP A 124 -25.36 25.73 -12.23
CA TRP A 124 -25.84 25.89 -10.86
C TRP A 124 -25.01 26.87 -10.02
N GLN A 125 -23.89 27.39 -10.51
CA GLN A 125 -23.05 28.34 -9.77
C GLN A 125 -23.69 29.73 -9.64
N GLU A 126 -24.61 30.09 -10.53
CA GLU A 126 -25.31 31.38 -10.51
C GLU A 126 -26.57 31.37 -9.62
N GLN A 127 -26.95 30.20 -9.07
CA GLN A 127 -28.13 30.08 -8.21
C GLN A 127 -27.90 30.45 -6.74
N TYR A 128 -26.65 30.76 -6.37
CA TYR A 128 -26.27 31.09 -5.00
C TYR A 128 -25.42 32.37 -4.90
N GLU A 129 -25.38 33.17 -5.97
CA GLU A 129 -24.96 34.59 -5.89
C GLU A 129 -26.16 35.47 -5.53
#